data_AF-A0A3D5HNJ1-F1
#
_entry.id   AF-A0A3D5HNJ1-F1
#
_cell.length_a   1.000
_cell.length_b   1.000
_cell.length_c   1.000
_cell.angle_alpha   90.00
_cell.angle_beta   90.00
_cell.angle_gamma   90.00
#
_symmetry.space_group_name_H-M   'P 1'
#
loop_
_entity.id
_entity.type
_entity.pdbx_description
1 polymer ?
#
loop_
_entity_poly.entity_id
_entity_poly.type
_entity_poly.pdbx_seq_one_letter_code
_entity_poly.pdbx_strand_id
1 'polypeptide(L)' 'MINTVGIIGAGAMGSGIAQVAAQAGWEIVLIDTQQESLTRSRD' A
#
# COMPACT_ATOMS: atom_id res chain seq x y z
N MET A 1 -6.83 -18.08 -6.33
CA MET A 1 -7.24 -16.68 -6.06
C MET A 1 -6.08 -15.99 -5.40
N ILE A 2 -5.85 -14.70 -5.69
CA ILE A 2 -4.86 -13.91 -4.96
C ILE A 2 -5.61 -13.26 -3.80
N ASN A 3 -5.11 -13.45 -2.58
CA ASN A 3 -5.74 -12.92 -1.38
C ASN A 3 -5.00 -11.68 -0.84
N THR A 4 -3.71 -11.55 -1.14
CA THR A 4 -2.84 -10.53 -0.56
C THR A 4 -1.91 -9.93 -1.61
N VAL A 5 -1.72 -8.61 -1.60
CA VAL A 5 -0.79 -7.87 -2.46
C VAL A 5 0.30 -7.22 -1.61
N GLY A 6 1.56 -7.47 -1.98
CA GLY A 6 2.71 -6.74 -1.45
C GLY A 6 3.03 -5.53 -2.34
N ILE A 7 3.15 -4.35 -1.73
CA ILE A 7 3.51 -3.11 -2.42
C ILE A 7 4.78 -2.55 -1.76
N ILE A 8 5.82 -2.34 -2.57
CA ILE A 8 7.12 -1.81 -2.11
C ILE A 8 7.22 -0.36 -2.58
N GLY A 9 7.28 0.55 -1.61
CA GLY A 9 7.20 2.00 -1.77
C GLY A 9 5.85 2.55 -1.34
N ALA A 10 5.85 3.46 -0.37
CA ALA A 10 4.70 4.18 0.19
C ALA A 10 4.67 5.67 -0.26
N GLY A 11 5.33 5.99 -1.36
CA GLY A 11 5.19 7.28 -2.05
C GLY A 11 3.84 7.41 -2.75
N ALA A 12 3.60 8.54 -3.44
CA ALA A 12 2.30 8.87 -4.03
C ALA A 12 1.69 7.75 -4.90
N MET A 13 2.50 7.11 -5.77
CA MET A 13 2.02 5.99 -6.59
C MET A 13 1.72 4.74 -5.76
N GLY A 14 2.60 4.38 -4.82
CA GLY A 14 2.45 3.17 -4.01
C GLY A 14 1.21 3.21 -3.12
N SER A 15 0.95 4.36 -2.50
CA SER A 15 -0.27 4.60 -1.72
C SER A 15 -1.52 4.56 -2.59
N GLY A 16 -1.48 5.13 -3.80
CA GLY A 16 -2.61 5.07 -4.75
C GLY A 16 -2.91 3.64 -5.21
N ILE A 17 -1.88 2.84 -5.50
CA ILE A 17 -2.04 1.43 -5.85
C ILE A 17 -2.62 0.65 -4.65
N ALA A 18 -2.12 0.89 -3.44
CA ALA A 18 -2.62 0.27 -2.21
C ALA A 18 -4.11 0.57 -2.00
N GLN A 19 -4.52 1.82 -2.21
CA GLN A 19 -5.91 2.24 -2.10
C GLN A 19 -6.81 1.51 -3.11
N VAL A 20 -6.41 1.48 -4.38
CA VAL A 20 -7.21 0.82 -5.44
C VAL A 20 -7.31 -0.69 -5.18
N ALA A 21 -6.22 -1.34 -4.78
CA ALA A 21 -6.21 -2.76 -4.47
C ALA A 21 -7.05 -3.09 -3.22
N ALA A 22 -7.00 -2.25 -2.18
CA ALA A 22 -7.85 -2.39 -1.01
C ALA A 22 -9.34 -2.21 -1.36
N GLN A 23 -9.68 -1.23 -2.20
CA GLN A 23 -11.05 -1.04 -2.70
C GLN A 23 -11.57 -2.23 -3.52
N ALA A 24 -10.68 -2.95 -4.19
CA ALA A 24 -11.01 -4.18 -4.88
C ALA A 24 -11.20 -5.40 -3.95
N GLY A 25 -10.99 -5.24 -2.63
CA GLY A 25 -11.18 -6.28 -1.61
C GLY A 25 -9.96 -7.16 -1.33
N TRP A 26 -8.76 -6.70 -1.69
CA TRP A 26 -7.53 -7.45 -1.48
C TRP A 26 -6.87 -7.01 -0.17
N GLU A 27 -6.25 -7.94 0.56
CA GLU A 27 -5.41 -7.57 1.69
C GLU A 27 -4.10 -7.00 1.19
N ILE A 28 -3.62 -5.92 1.83
CA ILE A 28 -2.43 -5.20 1.37
C ILE A 28 -1.34 -5.21 2.44
N VAL A 29 -0.12 -5.52 2.00
CA VAL A 29 1.11 -5.31 2.78
C VAL A 29 1.90 -4.21 2.09
N LEU A 30 1.88 -3.01 2.67
CA LEU A 30 2.65 -1.87 2.18
C LEU A 30 3.97 -1.75 2.96
N ILE A 31 5.09 -1.72 2.25
CA ILE A 31 6.43 -1.68 2.81
C ILE A 31 7.17 -0.46 2.24
N ASP A 32 7.82 0.31 3.10
CA ASP A 32 8.77 1.34 2.71
C ASP A 32 9.96 1.31 3.67
N THR A 33 11.11 1.80 3.22
CA THR A 33 12.29 1.94 4.08
C THR A 33 12.16 3.15 5.01
N GLN A 34 11.31 4.12 4.66
CA GLN A 34 11.07 5.33 5.43
C GLN A 34 9.73 5.23 6.17
N GLN A 35 9.81 5.25 7.51
CA GLN A 35 8.63 5.21 8.38
C GLN A 35 7.68 6.40 8.12
N GLU A 36 8.21 7.57 7.78
CA GLU A 36 7.41 8.75 7.46
C GLU A 36 6.51 8.53 6.24
N SER A 37 7.01 7.87 5.20
CA SER A 37 6.23 7.54 4.01
C SER A 37 5.09 6.58 4.33
N LEU A 38 5.33 5.60 5.22
CA LEU A 38 4.29 4.69 5.71
C LEU A 38 3.24 5.39 6.59
N THR A 39 3.65 6.35 7.40
CA THR A 39 2.71 7.13 8.22
C THR A 39 1.83 7.98 7.32
N ARG A 40 2.43 8.71 6.37
CA ARG A 40 1.73 9.58 5.43
C ARG A 40 0.79 8.83 4.49
N SER A 41 1.12 7.61 4.10
CA SER A 41 0.28 6.81 3.20
C SER A 41 -0.98 6.25 3.87
N ARG A 42 -1.06 6.34 5.21
CA ARG A 42 -2.15 5.79 6.02
C ARG A 42 -3.24 6.80 6.34
N ASP A 43 -2.94 8.09 6.20
CA ASP A 43 -3.84 9.23 6.41
C ASP A 43 -4.60 9.58 5.11
#